data_AF-A0A7C4PSL2-F1
#
_entry.id   AF-A0A7C4PSL2-F1
#
_cell.length_a   1.000
_cell.length_b   1.000
_cell.length_c   1.000
_cell.angle_alpha   90.00
_cell.angle_beta   90.00
_cell.angle_gamma   90.00
#
_symmetry.space_group_name_H-M   'P 1'
#
loop_
_entity.id
_entity.type
_entity.pdbx_description
1 polymer ?
#
loop_
_entity_poly.entity_id
_entity_poly.type
_entity_poly.pdbx_seq_one_letter_code
_entity_poly.pdbx_strand_id
1 'polypeptide(L)'
;MRTGLLLLLLALAALPLSTGCNKTPDAAAADGAVAPANAPAGPPPAIACDEPNYDFGTVADGEPVKHTFTVKNTGQGVLKLLRAQGG
;
A
#
# COMPACT_ATOMS: atom_id res chain seq x y z
N MET A 1 15.12 -59.26 26.87
CA MET A 1 15.33 -59.25 28.33
C MET A 1 16.79 -58.95 28.61
N ARG A 2 17.12 -57.73 29.05
CA ARG A 2 18.30 -57.39 29.86
C ARG A 2 18.26 -55.89 30.20
N THR A 3 17.82 -55.64 31.44
CA THR A 3 18.44 -54.66 32.37
C THR A 3 18.83 -53.32 31.73
N GLY A 4 18.12 -52.22 31.92
CA GLY A 4 17.73 -51.66 33.22
C GLY A 4 18.99 -51.27 34.00
N LEU A 5 19.24 -49.96 34.19
CA LEU A 5 19.66 -49.31 35.45
C LEU A 5 20.41 -47.96 35.25
N LEU A 6 20.01 -46.97 36.07
CA LEU A 6 20.68 -45.72 36.51
C LEU A 6 20.72 -44.50 35.55
N LEU A 7 19.84 -43.49 35.67
CA LEU A 7 19.81 -42.35 36.61
C LEU A 7 21.03 -41.41 36.56
N LEU A 8 20.86 -40.23 35.94
CA LEU A 8 21.34 -38.97 36.53
C LEU A 8 20.45 -37.80 36.09
N LEU A 9 19.79 -37.19 37.08
CA LEU A 9 18.98 -36.00 36.99
C LEU A 9 19.87 -34.76 36.78
N LEU A 10 19.52 -33.89 35.84
CA LEU A 10 19.75 -32.46 36.01
C LEU A 10 18.49 -31.71 35.56
N ALA A 11 17.76 -31.19 36.54
CA ALA A 11 16.60 -30.35 36.35
C ALA A 11 17.04 -29.02 35.72
N LEU A 12 16.49 -28.66 34.57
CA LEU A 12 16.51 -27.29 34.07
C LEU A 12 15.07 -26.81 33.97
N ALA A 13 14.77 -25.81 34.79
CA ALA A 13 13.46 -25.27 35.05
C ALA A 13 12.74 -24.79 33.78
N ALA A 14 11.44 -25.05 33.73
CA ALA A 14 10.52 -24.52 32.75
C ALA A 14 10.19 -23.06 33.04
N LEU A 15 10.33 -22.20 32.02
CA LEU A 15 9.51 -20.99 31.83
C LEU A 15 9.36 -20.74 30.32
N PRO A 16 8.16 -20.94 29.72
CA PRO A 16 7.89 -20.49 28.36
C PRO A 16 7.71 -18.97 28.36
N LEU A 17 8.71 -18.26 27.86
CA LEU A 17 8.63 -16.82 27.67
C LEU A 17 7.80 -16.49 26.42
N SER A 18 6.73 -15.77 26.69
CA SER A 18 6.10 -14.75 25.85
C SER A 18 5.57 -15.19 24.48
N THR A 19 4.27 -15.45 24.49
CA THR A 19 3.31 -15.03 23.47
C THR A 19 3.60 -13.62 22.97
N GLY A 20 4.18 -13.52 21.79
CA GLY A 20 4.23 -12.30 20.99
C GLY A 20 3.70 -12.60 19.60
N CYS A 21 2.39 -12.78 19.47
CA CYS A 21 1.72 -12.67 18.18
C CYS A 21 1.78 -11.20 17.76
N ASN A 22 2.91 -10.76 17.21
CA ASN A 22 2.92 -9.60 16.33
C ASN A 22 2.38 -10.06 14.99
N LYS A 23 1.06 -10.31 14.98
CA LYS A 23 0.26 -10.05 13.80
C LYS A 23 0.40 -8.54 13.61
N THR A 24 1.46 -8.11 12.93
CA THR A 24 1.39 -6.87 12.18
C THR A 24 0.22 -7.12 11.26
N PRO A 25 -0.94 -6.47 11.42
CA PRO A 25 -1.69 -6.21 10.21
C PRO A 25 -0.66 -5.47 9.38
N ASP A 26 -0.18 -6.10 8.30
CA ASP A 26 0.17 -5.36 7.12
C ASP A 26 -1.07 -4.50 6.86
N ALA A 27 -1.06 -3.33 7.49
CA ALA A 27 -1.88 -2.21 7.13
C ALA A 27 -1.27 -1.84 5.79
N ALA A 28 -1.68 -2.62 4.79
CA ALA A 28 -1.56 -2.35 3.39
C ALA A 28 -1.72 -0.84 3.28
N ALA A 29 -0.63 -0.23 2.81
CA ALA A 29 -0.44 1.20 2.71
C ALA A 29 -1.80 1.88 2.54
N ALA A 30 -2.26 2.51 3.63
CA ALA A 30 -3.14 3.63 3.44
C ALA A 30 -2.26 4.60 2.65
N ASP A 31 -2.50 4.65 1.34
CA ASP A 31 -2.08 5.72 0.45
C ASP A 31 -2.70 6.99 1.02
N GLY A 32 -2.06 7.48 2.08
CA GLY A 32 -2.34 8.75 2.69
C GLY A 32 -1.86 9.73 1.66
N ALA A 33 -2.77 10.13 0.77
CA ALA A 33 -2.63 11.32 -0.02
C ALA A 33 -2.20 12.42 0.95
N VAL A 34 -0.90 12.70 0.97
CA VAL A 34 -0.29 13.75 1.78
C VAL A 34 -0.83 15.03 1.17
N ALA A 35 -1.94 15.51 1.73
CA ALA A 35 -2.48 16.80 1.37
C ALA A 35 -1.35 17.81 1.61
N PRO A 36 -0.97 18.62 0.61
CA PRO A 36 0.11 19.58 0.78
C PRO A 36 -0.22 20.49 1.97
N ALA A 37 0.78 20.76 2.81
CA ALA A 37 0.65 21.55 4.05
C ALA A 37 0.15 23.00 3.84
N ASN A 38 -0.11 23.40 2.59
CA ASN A 38 -0.64 24.69 2.16
C ASN A 38 -1.96 24.51 1.38
N ALA A 39 -2.87 23.67 1.87
CA ALA A 39 -4.22 23.60 1.31
C ALA A 39 -4.85 25.00 1.34
N PRO A 40 -5.37 25.53 0.21
CA PRO A 40 -6.02 26.84 0.18
C PRO A 40 -7.20 26.87 1.16
N ALA A 41 -7.43 28.01 1.82
CA ALA A 41 -8.64 28.20 2.60
C ALA A 41 -9.88 28.15 1.68
N GLY A 42 -10.82 27.25 1.99
CA GLY A 42 -12.03 27.01 1.20
C GLY A 42 -12.50 25.54 1.30
N PRO A 43 -13.63 25.18 0.68
CA PRO A 43 -14.05 23.79 0.59
C PRO A 43 -12.96 22.92 -0.06
N PRO A 44 -12.80 21.64 0.32
CA PRO A 44 -11.77 20.80 -0.28
C PRO A 44 -12.09 20.50 -1.76
N PRO A 45 -11.09 20.49 -2.66
CA PRO A 45 -11.25 19.88 -3.98
C PRO A 45 -11.27 18.35 -3.86
N ALA A 46 -11.81 17.68 -4.87
CA ALA A 46 -11.76 16.22 -4.97
C ALA A 46 -11.52 15.85 -6.42
N ILE A 47 -10.54 14.98 -6.67
CA ILE A 47 -10.19 14.53 -8.00
C ILE A 47 -10.86 13.18 -8.29
N ALA A 48 -11.41 13.04 -9.49
CA ALA A 48 -11.93 11.78 -10.01
C ALA A 48 -11.45 11.58 -11.46
N CYS A 49 -11.17 10.34 -11.83
CA CYS A 49 -10.82 9.95 -13.20
C CYS A 49 -11.59 8.67 -13.52
N ASP A 50 -12.26 8.63 -14.67
CA ASP A 50 -13.13 7.51 -15.05
C ASP A 50 -12.32 6.22 -15.29
N GLU A 51 -11.16 6.34 -15.94
CA GLU A 51 -10.19 5.26 -16.17
C GLU A 51 -8.81 5.71 -15.69
N PRO A 52 -8.46 5.53 -14.41
CA PRO A 52 -7.18 5.98 -13.87
C PRO A 52 -5.98 5.16 -14.39
N ASN A 53 -6.25 4.02 -15.03
CA ASN A 53 -5.23 3.14 -15.60
C ASN A 53 -5.67 2.71 -17.01
N TYR A 54 -4.74 2.77 -17.95
CA TYR A 54 -4.94 2.30 -19.32
C TYR A 54 -3.72 1.49 -19.75
N ASP A 55 -3.98 0.28 -20.29
CA ASP A 55 -2.94 -0.56 -20.89
C ASP A 55 -2.94 -0.33 -22.41
N PHE A 56 -1.79 0.08 -22.94
CA PHE A 56 -1.60 0.26 -24.37
C PHE A 56 -1.52 -1.07 -25.13
N GLY A 57 -1.31 -2.19 -24.43
CA GLY A 57 -1.23 -3.51 -25.00
C GLY A 57 -0.03 -3.69 -25.92
N THR A 58 -0.18 -4.57 -26.92
CA THR A 58 0.83 -4.75 -27.96
C THR A 58 0.65 -3.68 -29.04
N VAL A 59 1.64 -2.79 -29.14
CA VAL A 59 1.69 -1.75 -30.18
C VAL A 59 2.77 -2.12 -31.19
N ALA A 60 2.49 -1.97 -32.48
CA ALA A 60 3.48 -2.22 -33.53
C ALA A 60 4.56 -1.13 -33.54
N ASP A 61 5.78 -1.51 -33.91
CA ASP A 61 6.89 -0.56 -33.98
C ASP A 61 6.58 0.59 -34.96
N GLY A 62 6.77 1.82 -34.47
CA GLY A 62 6.51 3.04 -35.23
C GLY A 62 5.04 3.47 -35.27
N GLU A 63 4.11 2.74 -34.63
CA GLU A 63 2.71 3.13 -34.55
C GLU A 63 2.46 4.06 -33.35
N PRO A 64 2.00 5.31 -33.58
CA PRO A 64 1.68 6.22 -32.49
C PRO A 64 0.29 5.90 -31.91
N VAL A 65 0.25 5.41 -30.67
CA VAL A 65 -1.00 5.21 -29.94
C VAL A 65 -1.23 6.37 -28.98
N LYS A 66 -2.47 6.85 -28.92
CA LYS A 66 -2.89 7.94 -28.03
C LYS A 66 -4.07 7.48 -27.20
N HIS A 67 -4.04 7.81 -25.92
CA HIS A 67 -5.16 7.65 -25.01
C HIS A 67 -5.38 8.96 -24.24
N THR A 68 -6.64 9.29 -23.98
CA THR A 68 -7.03 10.54 -23.32
C THR A 68 -7.67 10.23 -21.98
N PHE A 69 -7.02 10.65 -20.90
CA PHE A 69 -7.60 10.58 -19.57
C PHE A 69 -8.51 11.77 -19.30
N THR A 70 -9.73 11.49 -18.84
CA THR A 70 -10.66 12.52 -18.38
C THR A 70 -10.52 12.69 -16.87
N VAL A 71 -10.14 13.90 -16.43
CA VAL A 71 -10.00 14.23 -15.01
C VAL A 71 -11.07 15.26 -14.63
N LYS A 72 -11.82 14.97 -13.57
CA LYS A 72 -12.89 15.82 -13.05
C LYS A 72 -12.59 16.27 -11.63
N ASN A 73 -12.87 17.55 -11.36
CA ASN A 73 -13.01 18.03 -9.99
C ASN A 73 -14.44 17.78 -9.50
N THR A 74 -14.61 16.81 -8.61
CA THR A 74 -15.90 16.47 -7.97
C THR A 74 -16.08 17.15 -6.61
N GLY A 75 -15.06 17.86 -6.14
CA GLY A 75 -15.11 18.63 -4.90
C GLY A 75 -15.67 20.04 -5.12
N GLN A 76 -15.72 20.79 -4.03
CA GLN A 76 -16.22 22.18 -4.04
C GLN A 76 -15.07 23.20 -4.02
N GLY A 77 -13.83 22.75 -3.80
CA GLY A 77 -12.62 23.56 -3.86
C GLY A 77 -12.03 23.69 -5.24
N VAL A 78 -11.10 24.62 -5.41
CA VAL A 78 -10.31 24.76 -6.65
C VAL A 78 -9.27 23.63 -6.73
N LEU A 79 -9.37 22.78 -7.75
CA LEU A 79 -8.37 21.76 -8.06
C LEU A 79 -7.27 22.34 -8.95
N LYS A 80 -6.02 22.31 -8.48
CA LYS A 80 -4.84 22.71 -9.26
C LYS A 80 -4.01 21.47 -9.61
N LEU A 81 -3.76 21.25 -10.90
CA LEU A 81 -2.83 20.22 -11.37
C LEU A 81 -1.43 20.82 -11.46
N LEU A 82 -0.47 20.26 -10.72
CA LEU A 82 0.90 20.78 -10.65
C LEU A 82 1.84 20.14 -11.68
N ARG A 83 1.65 18.84 -11.95
CA ARG A 83 2.38 18.10 -12.99
C ARG A 83 1.48 17.07 -13.65
N ALA A 84 1.76 16.82 -14.93
CA ALA A 84 1.30 15.67 -15.68
C ALA A 84 2.52 15.11 -16.41
N GLN A 85 2.70 13.80 -16.35
CA GLN A 85 3.85 13.10 -16.94
C GLN A 85 3.34 11.83 -17.63
N GLY A 86 3.72 11.67 -18.89
CA GLY A 86 3.52 10.42 -19.62
C GLY A 86 4.53 9.38 -19.14
N GLY A 87 4.13 8.10 -19.18
CA GLY A 87 5.01 6.95 -18.94
C GLY A 87 5.98 6.70 -20.09
#